data_AF-A0A8T3BF19-F1
#
_entry.id   AF-A0A8T3BF19-F1
#
_cell.length_a   1.000
_cell.length_b   1.000
_cell.length_c   1.000
_cell.angle_alpha   90.00
_cell.angle_beta   90.00
_cell.angle_gamma   90.00
#
_symmetry.space_group_name_H-M   'P 1'
#
loop_
_entity.id
_entity.type
_entity.pdbx_description
1 polymer ?
#
loop_
_entity_poly.entity_id
_entity_poly.type
_entity_poly.pdbx_seq_one_letter_code
_entity_poly.pdbx_strand_id
1 'polypeptide(L)'
;MGISDVEFLCQKMYTAGNTDELRVYHRCMEDIKKIKQDIYQWLEDRDVTRWSLTRDGGFRYGVMTTNAAESFNGVLKRTRGLPVQALITAIYYNVVTIFMRQLDFITSEENQKNYLFAPRVQTTLRRVEEEARRMPEPIRLNMHEF
;
A
#
# COMPACT_ATOMS: atom_id res chain seq x y z
N MET A 1 24.41 22.73 -10.73
CA MET A 1 23.37 21.70 -10.68
C MET A 1 22.54 21.88 -11.93
N GLY A 2 22.59 20.92 -12.86
CA GLY A 2 21.76 20.97 -14.06
C GLY A 2 20.30 20.67 -13.74
N ILE A 3 19.36 21.04 -14.61
CA ILE A 3 17.93 20.73 -14.46
C ILE A 3 17.71 19.21 -14.28
N SER A 4 18.50 18.39 -14.98
CA SER A 4 18.54 16.93 -14.86
C SER A 4 18.89 16.43 -13.45
N ASP A 5 19.80 17.11 -12.74
CA ASP A 5 20.22 16.70 -11.40
C ASP A 5 19.11 16.97 -10.36
N VAL A 6 18.34 18.05 -10.55
CA VAL A 6 17.21 18.41 -9.68
C VAL A 6 16.07 17.40 -9.83
N GLU A 7 15.68 17.08 -11.08
CA GLU A 7 14.62 16.11 -11.35
C GLU A 7 14.98 14.73 -10.81
N PHE A 8 16.22 14.29 -11.03
CA PHE A 8 16.71 13.02 -10.50
C PHE A 8 16.71 13.01 -8.96
N LEU A 9 17.15 14.09 -8.33
CA LEU A 9 17.13 14.23 -6.87
C LEU A 9 15.69 14.14 -6.32
N CYS A 10 14.74 14.87 -6.90
CA CYS A 10 13.33 14.82 -6.54
C CYS A 10 12.77 13.39 -6.68
N GLN A 11 13.09 12.71 -7.78
CA GLN A 11 12.67 11.32 -8.00
C GLN A 11 13.21 10.38 -6.93
N LYS A 12 14.47 10.54 -6.51
CA LYS A 12 15.09 9.72 -5.47
C LYS A 12 14.49 9.98 -4.10
N MET A 13 14.24 11.25 -3.74
CA MET A 13 13.58 11.62 -2.50
C MET A 13 12.15 11.06 -2.44
N TYR A 14 11.39 11.19 -3.53
CA TYR A 14 10.05 10.61 -3.65
C TYR A 14 10.09 9.08 -3.47
N THR A 15 11.01 8.40 -4.15
CA THR A 15 11.15 6.95 -4.08
C THR A 15 11.57 6.49 -2.67
N ALA A 16 12.51 7.18 -2.02
CA ALA A 16 12.94 6.88 -0.65
C ALA A 16 11.80 7.05 0.38
N GLY A 17 10.91 8.02 0.16
CA GLY A 17 9.74 8.23 1.01
C GLY A 17 8.66 7.16 0.84
N ASN A 18 8.45 6.66 -0.38
CA ASN A 18 7.30 5.83 -0.73
C ASN A 18 7.60 4.33 -0.92
N THR A 19 8.87 3.93 -1.00
CA THR A 19 9.22 2.51 -1.13
C THR A 19 8.95 1.76 0.17
N ASP A 20 8.47 0.53 0.06
CA ASP A 20 8.35 -0.45 1.13
C ASP A 20 9.57 -1.37 1.22
N GLU A 21 10.50 -1.29 0.26
CA GLU A 21 11.74 -2.06 0.21
C GLU A 21 12.92 -1.32 0.85
N LEU A 22 13.50 -1.91 1.90
CA LEU A 22 14.65 -1.33 2.57
C LEU A 22 15.89 -1.21 1.65
N ARG A 23 16.07 -2.14 0.72
CA ARG A 23 17.19 -2.10 -0.25
C ARG A 23 17.08 -0.92 -1.19
N VAL A 24 15.87 -0.63 -1.67
CA VAL A 24 15.59 0.50 -2.56
C VAL A 24 15.76 1.81 -1.80
N TYR A 25 15.30 1.88 -0.55
CA TYR A 25 15.52 3.03 0.34
C TYR A 25 17.01 3.37 0.46
N HIS A 26 17.85 2.40 0.87
CA HIS A 26 19.29 2.63 1.04
C HIS A 26 19.96 3.08 -0.25
N ARG A 27 19.61 2.48 -1.39
CA ARG A 27 20.13 2.89 -2.70
C ARG A 27 19.78 4.35 -3.00
N CYS A 28 18.54 4.76 -2.74
CA CYS A 28 18.12 6.14 -2.97
C CYS A 28 18.86 7.13 -2.05
N MET A 29 19.04 6.80 -0.77
CA MET A 29 19.78 7.65 0.17
C MET A 29 21.25 7.81 -0.22
N GLU A 30 21.90 6.75 -0.69
CA GLU A 30 23.27 6.82 -1.21
C GLU A 30 23.37 7.66 -2.49
N ASP A 31 22.39 7.54 -3.39
CA ASP A 31 22.34 8.37 -4.60
C ASP A 31 22.15 9.86 -4.26
N ILE A 32 21.25 10.18 -3.31
CA ILE A 32 21.04 11.55 -2.80
C ILE A 32 22.34 12.10 -2.20
N LYS A 33 23.02 11.31 -1.37
CA LYS A 33 24.29 11.68 -0.73
C LYS A 33 25.37 12.02 -1.74
N LYS A 34 25.50 11.23 -2.82
CA LYS A 34 26.47 11.46 -3.90
C LYS A 34 26.19 12.74 -4.69
N ILE A 35 24.92 13.10 -4.86
CA ILE A 35 24.52 14.31 -5.60
C ILE A 35 24.67 15.55 -4.72
N LYS A 36 24.10 15.50 -3.51
CA LYS A 36 23.88 16.66 -2.64
C LYS A 36 23.89 16.25 -1.16
N GLN A 37 25.07 16.33 -0.55
CA GLN A 37 25.32 15.98 0.86
C GLN A 37 24.50 16.82 1.85
N ASP A 38 24.25 18.10 1.54
CA ASP A 38 23.40 19.02 2.30
C ASP A 38 21.95 18.50 2.42
N ILE A 39 21.38 18.00 1.33
CA ILE A 39 20.03 17.42 1.29
C ILE A 39 19.97 16.09 2.02
N TYR A 40 20.99 15.24 1.87
CA TYR A 40 21.11 14.02 2.66
C TYR A 40 21.09 14.32 4.16
N GLN A 41 21.91 15.28 4.61
CA GLN A 41 21.95 15.66 6.02
C GLN A 41 20.61 16.20 6.50
N TRP A 42 19.97 17.07 5.71
CA TRP A 42 18.65 17.60 6.02
C TRP A 42 17.58 16.50 6.17
N LEU A 43 17.66 15.42 5.39
CA LEU A 43 16.74 14.28 5.48
C LEU A 43 16.98 13.43 6.73
N GLU A 44 18.24 13.23 7.12
CA GLU A 44 18.63 12.49 8.33
C GLU A 44 18.34 13.29 9.61
N ASP A 45 18.47 14.61 9.58
CA ASP A 45 18.15 15.50 10.71
C ASP A 45 16.65 15.56 11.00
N ARG A 46 15.82 15.23 10.00
CA ARG A 46 14.37 15.05 10.15
C ARG A 46 14.10 13.70 10.79
N ASP A 47 13.02 13.63 11.56
CA ASP A 47 12.48 12.35 12.03
C ASP A 47 12.07 11.47 10.84
N VAL A 48 12.94 10.52 10.48
CA VAL A 48 12.80 9.62 9.32
C VAL A 48 11.51 8.80 9.39
N THR A 49 11.02 8.52 10.59
CA THR A 49 9.75 7.79 10.80
C THR A 49 8.53 8.56 10.28
N ARG A 50 8.64 9.88 10.06
CA ARG A 50 7.54 10.72 9.57
C ARG A 50 7.44 10.79 8.06
N TRP A 51 8.51 10.43 7.33
CA TRP A 51 8.55 10.64 5.87
C TRP A 51 8.95 9.40 5.07
N SER A 52 9.60 8.39 5.67
CA SER A 52 9.94 7.15 4.99
C SER A 52 9.03 5.99 5.39
N LEU A 53 8.35 5.41 4.40
CA LEU A 53 7.48 4.25 4.58
C LEU A 53 8.21 3.03 5.18
N THR A 54 9.47 2.79 4.80
CA THR A 54 10.25 1.67 5.37
C THR A 54 10.67 1.86 6.84
N ARG A 55 10.50 3.07 7.39
CA ARG A 55 10.98 3.47 8.72
C ARG A 55 9.87 3.91 9.66
N ASP A 56 8.63 4.06 9.16
CA ASP A 56 7.50 4.58 9.92
C ASP A 56 6.87 3.58 10.91
N GLY A 57 7.39 2.35 10.99
CA GLY A 57 6.87 1.29 11.87
C GLY A 57 5.49 0.75 11.47
N GLY A 58 5.04 1.02 10.25
CA GLY A 58 3.70 0.71 9.75
C GLY A 58 2.62 1.69 10.20
N PHE A 59 2.99 2.90 10.62
CA PHE A 59 2.05 3.92 11.10
C PHE A 59 1.44 4.75 9.95
N ARG A 60 2.03 4.71 8.75
CA ARG A 60 1.58 5.39 7.53
C ARG A 60 1.26 6.87 7.78
N TYR A 61 2.26 7.61 8.28
CA TYR A 61 2.20 9.06 8.47
C TYR A 61 2.08 9.87 7.15
N GLY A 62 2.10 9.20 5.99
CA GLY A 62 2.01 9.81 4.65
C GLY A 62 0.80 9.44 3.80
N VAL A 63 -0.17 8.64 4.28
CA VAL A 63 -1.43 8.42 3.54
C VAL A 63 -2.36 9.61 3.76
N MET A 64 -1.90 10.77 3.30
CA MET A 64 -2.75 11.92 3.05
C MET A 64 -3.39 11.66 1.68
N THR A 65 -4.56 11.01 1.65
CA THR A 65 -5.70 11.33 0.78
C THR A 65 -6.61 10.13 0.53
N THR A 66 -7.87 10.51 0.31
CA THR A 66 -9.08 9.86 -0.19
C THR A 66 -8.95 8.90 -1.39
N ASN A 67 -7.78 8.34 -1.68
CA ASN A 67 -7.57 7.45 -2.82
C ASN A 67 -8.38 6.15 -2.70
N ALA A 68 -8.66 5.66 -1.48
CA ALA A 68 -9.52 4.49 -1.33
C ALA A 68 -10.93 4.75 -1.92
N ALA A 69 -11.52 5.91 -1.63
CA ALA A 69 -12.83 6.30 -2.16
C ALA A 69 -12.77 6.63 -3.67
N GLU A 70 -11.70 7.28 -4.16
CA GLU A 70 -11.53 7.57 -5.59
C GLU A 70 -11.31 6.30 -6.43
N SER A 71 -10.47 5.38 -5.95
CA SER A 71 -10.26 4.07 -6.56
C SER A 71 -11.55 3.27 -6.59
N PHE A 72 -12.30 3.26 -5.48
CA PHE A 72 -13.62 2.62 -5.43
C PHE A 72 -14.61 3.29 -6.38
N ASN A 73 -14.60 4.62 -6.49
CA ASN A 73 -15.41 5.35 -7.46
C ASN A 73 -15.10 4.95 -8.92
N GLY A 74 -13.83 4.65 -9.22
CA GLY A 74 -13.41 4.09 -10.51
C GLY A 74 -14.01 2.72 -10.78
N VAL A 75 -13.97 1.82 -9.79
CA VAL A 75 -14.59 0.47 -9.86
C VAL A 75 -16.11 0.59 -10.06
N LEU A 76 -16.75 1.51 -9.34
CA LEU A 76 -18.20 1.74 -9.39
C LEU A 76 -18.65 2.44 -10.68
N LYS A 77 -17.77 3.15 -11.40
CA LYS A 77 -18.14 3.96 -12.57
C LYS A 77 -18.81 3.12 -13.67
N ARG A 78 -18.41 1.86 -13.82
CA ARG A 78 -18.97 0.93 -14.83
C ARG A 78 -20.30 0.29 -14.41
N THR A 79 -20.67 0.38 -13.14
CA THR A 79 -21.81 -0.33 -12.55
C THR A 79 -22.95 0.61 -12.12
N ARG A 80 -22.79 1.93 -12.26
CA ARG A 80 -23.79 2.94 -11.84
C ARG A 80 -25.17 2.83 -12.50
N GLY A 81 -25.27 2.17 -13.64
CA GLY A 81 -26.54 1.93 -14.36
C GLY A 81 -27.14 0.55 -14.13
N LEU A 82 -26.53 -0.29 -13.29
CA LEU A 82 -27.03 -1.63 -13.02
C LEU A 82 -28.11 -1.60 -11.92
N PRO A 83 -29.05 -2.57 -11.90
CA PRO A 83 -29.90 -2.79 -10.74
C PRO A 83 -29.05 -2.91 -9.47
N VAL A 84 -29.58 -2.42 -8.34
CA VAL A 84 -28.86 -2.37 -7.04
C VAL A 84 -28.24 -3.72 -6.69
N GLN A 85 -28.92 -4.82 -7.01
CA GLN A 85 -28.41 -6.16 -6.75
C GLN A 85 -27.23 -6.57 -7.64
N ALA A 86 -27.29 -6.27 -8.95
CA ALA A 86 -26.17 -6.49 -9.86
C ALA A 86 -24.96 -5.60 -9.50
N LEU A 87 -25.21 -4.39 -8.98
CA LEU A 87 -24.18 -3.52 -8.42
C LEU A 87 -23.52 -4.14 -7.18
N ILE A 88 -24.29 -4.64 -6.22
CA ILE A 88 -23.77 -5.31 -5.01
C ILE A 88 -22.93 -6.53 -5.39
N THR A 89 -23.42 -7.38 -6.28
CA THR A 89 -22.72 -8.57 -6.76
C THR A 89 -21.40 -8.20 -7.45
N ALA A 90 -21.40 -7.18 -8.31
CA ALA A 90 -20.19 -6.71 -8.98
C ALA A 90 -19.17 -6.12 -7.98
N ILE A 91 -19.61 -5.38 -6.97
CA ILE A 91 -18.73 -4.85 -5.93
C ILE A 91 -18.09 -6.00 -5.15
N TYR A 92 -18.90 -6.96 -4.70
CA TYR A 92 -18.44 -8.10 -3.91
C TYR A 92 -17.34 -8.88 -4.65
N TYR A 93 -17.60 -9.32 -5.88
CA TYR A 93 -16.62 -10.12 -6.63
C TYR A 93 -15.37 -9.33 -7.01
N ASN A 94 -15.48 -8.03 -7.30
CA ASN A 94 -14.30 -7.21 -7.57
C ASN A 94 -13.42 -7.06 -6.33
N VAL A 95 -14.02 -6.80 -5.16
CA VAL A 95 -13.28 -6.69 -3.90
C VAL A 95 -12.60 -8.01 -3.54
N VAL A 96 -13.32 -9.13 -3.62
CA VAL A 96 -12.75 -10.46 -3.39
C VAL A 96 -11.59 -10.74 -4.35
N THR A 97 -11.76 -10.43 -5.65
CA THR A 97 -10.71 -10.66 -6.64
C THR A 97 -9.45 -9.83 -6.36
N ILE A 98 -9.60 -8.55 -6.00
CA ILE A 98 -8.47 -7.69 -5.64
C ILE A 98 -7.75 -8.25 -4.41
N PHE A 99 -8.52 -8.67 -3.40
CA PHE A 99 -7.96 -9.23 -2.17
C PHE A 99 -7.19 -10.53 -2.42
N MET A 100 -7.77 -11.46 -3.19
CA MET A 100 -7.10 -12.73 -3.52
C MET A 100 -5.81 -12.50 -4.32
N ARG A 101 -5.82 -11.61 -5.32
CA ARG A 101 -4.61 -11.26 -6.07
C ARG A 101 -3.50 -10.70 -5.18
N GLN A 102 -3.86 -9.85 -4.22
CA GLN A 102 -2.89 -9.28 -3.29
C GLN A 102 -2.34 -10.35 -2.33
N LEU A 103 -3.20 -11.26 -1.85
CA LEU A 103 -2.77 -12.40 -1.03
C LEU A 103 -1.82 -13.33 -1.79
N ASP A 104 -2.10 -13.65 -3.05
CA ASP A 104 -1.22 -14.50 -3.87
C ASP A 104 0.16 -13.86 -4.03
N PHE A 105 0.21 -12.54 -4.31
CA PHE A 105 1.45 -11.77 -4.38
C PHE A 105 2.22 -11.85 -3.05
N ILE A 106 1.58 -11.52 -1.93
CA ILE A 106 2.19 -11.56 -0.60
C ILE A 106 2.73 -12.96 -0.28
N THR A 107 1.94 -14.00 -0.51
CA THR A 107 2.32 -15.39 -0.23
C THR A 107 3.53 -15.81 -1.08
N SER A 108 3.59 -15.36 -2.33
CA SER A 108 4.73 -15.63 -3.21
C SER A 108 6.02 -14.94 -2.74
N GLU A 109 5.92 -13.73 -2.19
CA GLU A 109 7.04 -12.93 -1.66
C GLU A 109 7.50 -13.41 -0.26
N GLU A 110 6.57 -13.84 0.60
CA GLU A 110 6.86 -14.44 1.91
C GLU A 110 7.64 -15.76 1.78
N ASN A 111 7.28 -16.60 0.80
CA ASN A 111 8.00 -17.84 0.50
C ASN A 111 9.45 -17.58 0.03
N GLN A 112 9.75 -16.39 -0.48
CA GLN A 112 11.09 -15.95 -0.84
C GLN A 112 11.87 -15.32 0.34
N LYS A 113 11.29 -15.32 1.56
CA LYS A 113 11.83 -14.74 2.81
C LYS A 113 12.16 -13.23 2.74
N ASN A 114 11.70 -12.53 1.73
CA ASN A 114 12.19 -11.18 1.43
C ASN A 114 11.33 -10.06 2.05
N TYR A 115 10.12 -10.38 2.54
CA TYR A 115 9.22 -9.41 3.13
C TYR A 115 8.78 -9.81 4.54
N LEU A 116 9.15 -8.97 5.51
CA LEU A 116 8.53 -8.92 6.83
C LEU A 116 7.71 -7.64 6.87
N PHE A 117 6.38 -7.75 6.88
CA PHE A 117 5.54 -6.58 7.16
C PHE A 117 6.00 -5.92 8.47
N ALA A 118 5.81 -4.61 8.61
CA ALA A 118 6.07 -3.97 9.90
C ALA A 118 5.30 -4.70 11.03
N PRO A 119 5.85 -4.85 12.24
CA PRO A 119 5.23 -5.63 13.32
C PRO A 119 3.77 -5.25 13.60
N ARG A 120 3.44 -3.97 13.45
CA ARG A 120 2.07 -3.44 13.59
C ARG A 120 1.11 -3.99 12.53
N VAL A 121 1.55 -4.05 11.28
CA VAL A 121 0.78 -4.61 10.16
C VAL A 121 0.60 -6.11 10.35
N GLN A 122 1.66 -6.85 10.71
CA GLN A 122 1.56 -8.28 11.03
C GLN A 122 0.56 -8.57 12.15
N THR A 123 0.59 -7.75 13.21
CA THR A 123 -0.33 -7.89 14.34
C THR A 123 -1.77 -7.59 13.92
N THR A 124 -1.97 -6.57 13.08
CA THR A 124 -3.29 -6.22 12.56
C THR A 124 -3.85 -7.31 11.65
N LEU A 125 -3.02 -7.87 10.75
CA LEU A 125 -3.42 -8.96 9.85
C LEU A 125 -3.84 -10.21 10.65
N ARG A 126 -3.02 -10.64 11.62
CA ARG A 126 -3.38 -11.78 12.50
C ARG A 126 -4.70 -11.56 13.22
N ARG A 127 -4.91 -10.37 13.79
CA ARG A 127 -6.19 -10.03 14.45
C ARG A 127 -7.38 -10.14 13.51
N VAL A 128 -7.28 -9.55 12.31
CA VAL A 128 -8.36 -9.57 11.31
C VAL A 128 -8.63 -10.99 10.82
N GLU A 129 -7.58 -11.81 10.64
CA GLU A 129 -7.72 -13.21 10.25
C GLU A 129 -8.43 -14.03 11.34
N GLU A 130 -8.06 -13.84 12.60
CA GLU A 130 -8.73 -14.49 13.73
C GLU A 130 -10.20 -14.08 13.83
N GLU A 131 -10.52 -12.80 13.62
CA GLU A 131 -11.89 -12.29 13.56
C GLU A 131 -12.66 -12.93 12.40
N ALA A 132 -12.05 -13.03 11.21
CA ALA A 132 -12.66 -13.66 10.05
C ALA A 132 -12.96 -15.15 10.28
N ARG A 133 -12.05 -15.90 10.93
CA ARG A 133 -12.26 -17.31 11.30
C ARG A 133 -13.39 -17.49 12.31
N ARG A 134 -13.71 -16.45 13.10
CA ARG A 134 -14.80 -16.47 14.10
C ARG A 134 -16.15 -16.04 13.52
N MET A 135 -16.21 -15.54 12.29
CA MET A 135 -17.49 -15.12 11.69
C MET A 135 -18.38 -16.33 11.39
N PRO A 136 -19.64 -16.36 11.88
CA PRO A 136 -20.58 -17.44 11.59
C PRO A 136 -21.08 -17.33 10.15
N GLU A 137 -20.75 -18.34 9.35
CA GLU A 137 -20.96 -18.47 7.90
C GLU A 137 -20.55 -17.26 7.02
N PRO A 138 -19.92 -17.49 5.84
CA PRO A 138 -19.67 -16.40 4.90
C PRO A 138 -20.98 -15.71 4.51
N ILE A 139 -20.93 -14.39 4.29
CA ILE A 139 -22.08 -13.64 3.76
C ILE A 139 -22.51 -14.31 2.44
N ARG A 140 -23.68 -14.95 2.45
CA ARG A 140 -24.27 -15.55 1.27
C ARG A 140 -25.09 -14.49 0.56
N LEU A 141 -24.67 -14.09 -0.64
CA LEU A 141 -25.53 -13.35 -1.55
C LEU A 141 -26.63 -14.31 -2.02
N ASN A 142 -27.90 -14.01 -1.72
CA ASN A 142 -29.00 -14.87 -2.14
C ASN A 142 -29.20 -14.74 -3.64
N MET A 143 -28.66 -15.71 -4.39
CA MET A 143 -28.69 -15.72 -5.86
C MET A 143 -30.01 -16.29 -6.42
N HIS A 144 -30.94 -16.73 -5.55
CA HIS A 144 -32.13 -17.48 -5.93
C HIS A 144 -33.45 -16.83 -5.51
N GLU A 145 -33.44 -15.73 -4.76
CA GLU A 145 -34.64 -14.92 -4.49
C GLU A 145 -34.92 -13.92 -5.63
N PHE A 146 -34.84 -14.43 -6.86
CA PHE A 146 -35.18 -13.71 -8.08
C PHE A 146 -36.34 -14.42 -8.80
#